data_AF-A0A392MAY7-F1
#
_entry.id   AF-A0A392MAY7-F1
#
_cell.length_a   1.000
_cell.length_b   1.000
_cell.length_c   1.000
_cell.angle_alpha   90.00
_cell.angle_beta   90.00
_cell.angle_gamma   90.00
#
_symmetry.space_group_name_H-M   'P 1'
#
loop_
_entity.id
_entity.type
_entity.pdbx_description
1 polymer ?
#
loop_
_entity_poly.entity_id
_entity_poly.type
_entity_poly.pdbx_seq_one_letter_code
_entity_poly.pdbx_strand_id
1 'polypeptide(L)'
;MKQWVRLLNAFLKEAIWLNCGHLARADEYLNNGIVSTGVHVVLIHAFFLFNHVQGISKEIIAILDDEFPNIIYSVAKILRLSDDLEGTK
;
A
#
# COMPACT_ATOMS: atom_id res chain seq x y z
N MET A 1 -1.46 8.92 10.15
CA MET A 1 -0.02 8.73 10.48
C MET A 1 0.41 7.27 10.31
N LYS A 2 -0.37 6.29 10.82
CA LYS A 2 -0.05 4.85 10.70
C LYS A 2 0.22 4.39 9.25
N GLN A 3 -0.61 4.80 8.29
CA GLN A 3 -0.45 4.41 6.88
C GLN A 3 0.85 4.90 6.26
N TRP A 4 1.25 6.13 6.58
CA TRP A 4 2.54 6.68 6.15
C TRP A 4 3.71 5.87 6.73
N VAL A 5 3.65 5.49 8.00
CA VAL A 5 4.67 4.64 8.64
C VAL A 5 4.72 3.25 7.97
N ARG A 6 3.57 2.64 7.67
CA ARG A 6 3.50 1.36 6.93
C ARG A 6 4.16 1.47 5.55
N LEU A 7 3.87 2.53 4.80
CA LEU A 7 4.47 2.78 3.49
C LEU A 7 5.99 2.95 3.58
N LEU A 8 6.47 3.79 4.50
CA LEU A 8 7.90 4.04 4.67
C LEU A 8 8.66 2.78 5.10
N ASN A 9 8.07 1.95 5.96
CA ASN A 9 8.65 0.67 6.33
C ASN A 9 8.73 -0.30 5.14
N ALA A 10 7.73 -0.30 4.26
CA ALA A 10 7.74 -1.13 3.05
C ALA A 10 8.84 -0.67 2.07
N PHE A 11 9.02 0.65 1.87
CA PHE A 11 10.13 1.19 1.09
C PHE A 11 11.49 0.86 1.71
N LEU A 12 11.62 0.98 3.03
CA LEU A 12 12.86 0.63 3.72
C LEU A 12 13.20 -0.85 3.52
N LYS A 13 12.21 -1.75 3.54
CA LYS A 13 12.43 -3.18 3.29
C LYS A 13 12.98 -3.43 1.89
N GLU A 14 12.41 -2.79 0.87
CA GLU A 14 12.92 -2.86 -0.51
C GLU A 14 14.32 -2.27 -0.65
N ALA A 15 14.60 -1.15 0.02
CA ALA A 15 15.93 -0.55 0.02
C ALA A 15 16.98 -1.46 0.68
N ILE A 16 16.63 -2.15 1.77
CA ILE A 16 17.50 -3.14 2.41
C ILE A 16 17.73 -4.34 1.47
N TRP A 17 16.69 -4.85 0.82
CA TRP A 17 16.84 -5.94 -0.14
C TRP A 17 17.79 -5.58 -1.27
N LEU A 18 17.60 -4.40 -1.86
CA LEU A 18 18.47 -3.87 -2.91
C LEU A 18 19.92 -3.74 -2.43
N ASN A 19 20.14 -3.12 -1.26
CA ASN A 19 21.47 -2.87 -0.72
C ASN A 19 22.23 -4.16 -0.37
N CYS A 20 21.53 -5.18 0.11
CA CYS A 20 22.13 -6.46 0.49
C CYS A 20 22.15 -7.49 -0.64
N GLY A 21 21.66 -7.15 -1.85
CA GLY A 21 21.53 -8.10 -2.96
C GLY A 21 20.58 -9.27 -2.66
N HIS A 22 19.63 -9.07 -1.75
CA HIS A 22 18.69 -10.11 -1.36
C HIS A 22 17.58 -10.24 -2.41
N LEU A 23 17.49 -11.42 -3.02
CA LEU A 23 16.38 -11.76 -3.91
C LEU A 23 15.24 -12.36 -3.08
N ALA A 24 14.24 -11.54 -2.76
CA ALA A 24 13.05 -11.98 -2.06
C ALA A 24 12.27 -13.00 -2.90
N ARG A 25 11.61 -13.96 -2.23
CA ARG A 25 10.67 -14.86 -2.90
C ARG A 25 9.48 -14.06 -3.44
N ALA A 26 8.85 -14.54 -4.51
CA ALA A 26 7.74 -13.86 -5.17
C ALA A 26 6.59 -13.51 -4.20
N ASP A 27 6.24 -14.39 -3.27
CA ASP A 27 5.21 -14.16 -2.26
C ASP A 27 5.61 -13.09 -1.23
N GLU A 28 6.87 -13.13 -0.77
CA GLU A 28 7.40 -12.13 0.16
C GLU A 28 7.50 -10.75 -0.48
N TYR A 29 8.04 -10.71 -1.71
CA TYR A 29 8.13 -9.51 -2.52
C TYR A 29 6.75 -8.92 -2.76
N LEU A 30 5.78 -9.72 -3.22
CA LEU A 30 4.42 -9.23 -3.49
C LEU A 30 3.72 -8.71 -2.24
N ASN A 31 3.90 -9.38 -1.09
CA ASN A 31 3.30 -8.92 0.17
C ASN A 31 3.84 -7.55 0.61
N ASN A 32 5.14 -7.29 0.45
CA ASN A 32 5.70 -5.95 0.66
C ASN A 32 5.26 -4.98 -0.44
N GLY A 33 5.31 -5.45 -1.69
CA GLY A 33 5.03 -4.75 -2.93
C GLY A 33 3.66 -4.10 -2.95
N ILE A 34 2.65 -4.78 -2.40
CA ILE A 34 1.28 -4.27 -2.26
C ILE A 34 1.26 -3.01 -1.38
N VAL A 35 2.05 -2.97 -0.31
CA VAL A 35 2.16 -1.81 0.58
C VAL A 35 3.00 -0.71 -0.08
N SER A 36 4.16 -1.06 -0.62
CA SER A 36 5.09 -0.11 -1.23
C SER A 36 4.55 0.56 -2.50
N THR A 37 3.45 0.08 -3.08
CA THR A 37 2.73 0.84 -4.12
C THR A 37 2.24 2.22 -3.67
N GLY A 38 2.02 2.43 -2.36
CA GLY A 38 1.47 3.67 -1.83
C GLY A 38 -0.02 3.92 -2.14
N VAL A 39 -0.67 3.04 -2.91
CA VAL A 39 -2.10 3.16 -3.31
C VAL A 39 -3.01 3.32 -2.11
N HIS A 40 -2.76 2.57 -1.05
CA HIS A 40 -3.54 2.65 0.18
C HIS A 40 -3.52 4.07 0.79
N VAL A 41 -2.37 4.76 0.75
CA VAL A 41 -2.25 6.15 1.21
C VAL A 41 -3.08 7.05 0.29
N VAL A 42 -2.92 6.93 -1.03
CA VAL A 42 -3.64 7.75 -2.01
C VAL A 42 -5.16 7.60 -1.86
N LEU A 43 -5.66 6.36 -1.80
CA LEU A 43 -7.10 6.08 -1.69
C LEU A 43 -7.69 6.57 -0.37
N ILE A 44 -6.96 6.46 0.74
CA ILE A 44 -7.41 6.98 2.03
C ILE A 44 -7.50 8.51 2.00
N HIS A 45 -6.49 9.20 1.47
CA HIS A 45 -6.52 10.67 1.37
C HIS A 45 -7.59 11.13 0.38
N ALA A 46 -7.75 10.45 -0.76
CA ALA A 46 -8.82 10.69 -1.71
C ALA A 46 -10.20 10.52 -1.07
N PHE A 47 -10.41 9.46 -0.28
CA PHE A 47 -11.66 9.25 0.47
C PHE A 47 -11.97 10.42 1.41
N PHE A 48 -10.97 10.95 2.11
CA PHE A 48 -11.17 12.13 2.96
C PHE A 48 -11.42 13.43 2.17
N LEU A 49 -10.78 13.60 1.00
CA LEU A 49 -10.91 14.78 0.17
C LEU A 49 -12.23 14.83 -0.62
N PHE A 50 -12.70 13.68 -1.12
CA PHE A 50 -13.93 13.57 -1.91
C PHE A 50 -15.19 13.45 -1.06
N ASN A 51 -15.06 13.15 0.23
CA ASN A 51 -16.21 13.11 1.12
C ASN A 51 -16.69 14.53 1.46
N HIS A 52 -17.76 14.96 0.78
CA HIS A 52 -18.75 15.92 1.27
C HIS A 52 -19.67 15.32 2.36
N VAL A 53 -19.37 14.11 2.84
CA VAL A 53 -20.24 13.30 3.69
C VAL A 53 -20.25 13.83 5.12
N GLN A 54 -21.44 14.18 5.58
CA GLN A 54 -21.73 14.44 6.97
C GLN A 54 -21.41 13.19 7.81
N GLY A 55 -20.31 13.26 8.56
CA GLY A 55 -19.98 12.26 9.59
C GLY A 55 -18.99 11.19 9.15
N ILE A 56 -17.70 11.53 9.11
CA ILE A 56 -16.64 10.53 9.25
C ILE A 56 -16.75 9.98 10.68
N SER A 57 -17.22 8.74 10.84
CA SER A 57 -17.27 8.10 12.15
C SER A 57 -15.89 7.60 12.59
N LYS A 58 -15.71 7.46 13.90
CA LYS A 58 -14.48 6.85 14.46
C LYS A 58 -14.31 5.40 14.00
N GLU A 59 -15.38 4.68 13.69
CA GLU A 59 -15.28 3.31 13.15
C GLU A 59 -14.69 3.30 11.75
N ILE A 60 -15.06 4.25 10.88
CA ILE A 60 -14.47 4.34 9.53
C ILE A 60 -12.97 4.60 9.64
N ILE A 61 -12.55 5.51 10.54
CA ILE A 61 -11.14 5.78 10.78
C ILE A 61 -10.43 4.53 11.30
N ALA A 62 -11.03 3.80 12.24
CA ALA A 62 -10.46 2.57 12.80
C ALA A 62 -10.28 1.49 11.71
N ILE A 63 -11.29 1.28 10.86
CA ILE A 63 -11.23 0.34 9.73
C ILE A 63 -10.07 0.71 8.80
N LEU A 64 -9.90 1.98 8.47
CA LEU A 64 -8.82 2.43 7.60
C LEU A 64 -7.44 2.39 8.27
N ASP A 65 -7.38 2.40 9.61
CA ASP A 65 -6.14 2.39 10.37
C ASP A 65 -5.59 0.99 10.62
N ASP A 66 -6.45 0.01 10.90
CA ASP A 66 -6.05 -1.33 11.33
C ASP A 66 -5.63 -2.21 10.14
N GLU A 67 -6.52 -2.44 9.18
CA GLU A 67 -6.22 -3.25 7.99
C GLU A 67 -6.74 -2.61 6.71
N PHE A 68 -6.13 -2.96 5.58
CA PHE A 68 -6.64 -2.53 4.29
C PHE A 68 -7.95 -3.25 4.00
N PRO A 69 -9.04 -2.53 3.68
CA PRO A 69 -10.19 -3.16 3.06
C PRO A 69 -9.74 -3.98 1.85
N ASN A 70 -10.35 -5.14 1.63
CA ASN A 70 -9.98 -6.06 0.53
C ASN A 70 -9.92 -5.38 -0.84
N ILE A 71 -10.74 -4.35 -1.05
CA ILE A 71 -10.71 -3.53 -2.27
C ILE A 71 -9.37 -2.78 -2.44
N ILE A 72 -8.83 -2.17 -1.38
CA ILE A 72 -7.52 -1.49 -1.42
C ILE A 72 -6.43 -2.52 -1.72
N TYR A 73 -6.47 -3.68 -1.07
CA TYR A 73 -5.51 -4.76 -1.32
C TYR A 73 -5.55 -5.25 -2.78
N SER A 74 -6.75 -5.41 -3.34
CA SER A 74 -6.94 -5.86 -4.72
C SER A 74 -6.40 -4.84 -5.72
N VAL A 75 -6.72 -3.55 -5.55
CA VAL A 75 -6.21 -2.47 -6.41
C VAL A 75 -4.69 -2.37 -6.32
N ALA A 76 -4.14 -2.40 -5.11
CA ALA A 76 -2.69 -2.33 -4.91
C ALA A 76 -1.95 -3.53 -5.53
N LYS A 77 -2.52 -4.74 -5.44
CA LYS A 77 -1.97 -5.94 -6.09
C LYS A 77 -1.98 -5.81 -7.62
N ILE A 78 -3.09 -5.35 -8.21
CA ILE A 78 -3.18 -5.12 -9.65
C ILE A 78 -2.14 -4.10 -10.09
N LEU A 79 -2.02 -2.98 -9.37
CA LEU A 79 -1.05 -1.94 -9.71
C LEU A 79 0.39 -2.47 -9.64
N ARG A 80 0.77 -3.13 -8.53
CA ARG A 80 2.10 -3.72 -8.36
C ARG A 80 2.46 -4.65 -9.53
N LEU A 81 1.56 -5.58 -9.85
CA LEU A 81 1.80 -6.53 -10.93
C LEU A 81 1.86 -5.86 -12.31
N SER A 82 1.07 -4.81 -12.54
CA SER A 82 1.07 -4.06 -13.80
C SER A 82 2.36 -3.26 -13.98
N ASP A 83 2.79 -2.55 -12.94
CA ASP A 83 4.02 -1.75 -12.89
C ASP A 83 5.26 -2.62 -13.11
N ASP A 84 5.34 -3.74 -12.38
CA ASP A 84 6.45 -4.68 -12.52
C ASP A 84 6.50 -5.31 -13.92
N LEU A 85 5.35 -5.63 -14.52
CA LEU A 85 5.28 -6.19 -15.87
C LEU A 85 5.74 -5.18 -16.93
N GLU A 86 5.41 -3.89 -16.76
CA GLU A 86 5.87 -2.83 -17.67
C GLU A 86 7.38 -2.64 -17.61
N GLY A 87 7.98 -2.74 -16.42
CA GLY A 87 9.43 -2.63 -16.20
C GLY A 87 10.27 -3.78 -16.77
N THR A 88 9.65 -4.85 -17.29
CA THR A 88 10.35 -5.99 -17.91
C THR A 88 10.66 -5.84 -19.41
N LYS A 89 10.49 -4.64 -19.98
CA LYS A 89 10.82 -4.34 -21.39
C LYS A 89 12.27 -3.93 -21.61
#